data_AF-A0A2G9TU29-F1
#
_entry.id   AF-A0A2G9TU29-F1
#
_cell.length_a   1.000
_cell.length_b   1.000
_cell.length_c   1.000
_cell.angle_alpha   90.00
_cell.angle_beta   90.00
_cell.angle_gamma   90.00
#
_symmetry.space_group_name_H-M   'P 1'
#
loop_
_entity.id
_entity.type
_entity.pdbx_description
1 polymer ?
#
loop_
_entity_poly.entity_id
_entity_poly.type
_entity_poly.pdbx_seq_one_letter_code
_entity_poly.pdbx_strand_id
1 'polypeptide(L)'
;VQQPGKVVLEIYVWSKKKEKAKEKQKSDNEMSASSAEHEKEEIFTPEILREYIRIRSPFARNLLTEFFGTAMLLFIGLSTIMQFILSDEKLNTWIQINIGWGLAVGFCVYLGAKTS
;
A
#
# COMPACT_ATOMS: atom_id res chain seq x y z
N VAL A 1 69.62 30.22 -20.80
CA VAL A 1 69.62 28.76 -21.06
C VAL A 1 68.52 28.12 -20.21
N GLN A 2 67.38 27.81 -20.80
CA GLN A 2 66.25 27.17 -20.13
C GLN A 2 66.65 25.72 -19.80
N GLN A 3 66.78 25.40 -18.51
CA GLN A 3 67.20 24.07 -18.03
C GLN A 3 66.14 23.02 -18.42
N PRO A 4 66.44 22.07 -19.33
CA PRO A 4 65.44 21.17 -19.92
C PRO A 4 64.78 20.23 -18.90
N GLY A 5 65.43 19.99 -17.75
CA GLY A 5 64.91 19.11 -16.69
C GLY A 5 63.71 19.66 -15.91
N LYS A 6 63.55 21.00 -15.78
CA LYS A 6 62.42 21.58 -15.03
C LYS A 6 61.09 21.39 -15.76
N VAL A 7 61.10 21.45 -17.09
CA VAL A 7 59.90 21.30 -17.92
C VAL A 7 59.36 19.86 -17.86
N VAL A 8 60.25 18.87 -17.85
CA VAL A 8 59.88 17.45 -17.73
C VAL A 8 59.25 17.13 -16.37
N LEU A 9 59.79 17.71 -15.29
CA LEU A 9 59.24 17.56 -13.93
C LEU A 9 57.85 18.20 -13.80
N GLU A 10 57.63 19.39 -14.36
CA GLU A 10 56.31 20.05 -14.38
C GLU A 10 55.27 19.22 -15.15
N ILE A 11 55.64 18.67 -16.31
CA ILE A 11 54.76 17.79 -17.09
C ILE A 11 54.40 16.53 -16.31
N TYR A 12 55.38 15.92 -15.63
CA TYR A 12 55.16 14.74 -14.79
C TYR A 12 54.22 15.04 -13.61
N VAL A 13 54.44 16.15 -12.90
CA VAL A 13 53.60 16.59 -11.78
C VAL A 13 52.18 16.89 -12.25
N TRP A 14 52.02 17.58 -13.39
CA TRP A 14 50.72 17.87 -13.96
C TRP A 14 49.98 16.60 -14.42
N SER A 15 50.70 15.63 -14.98
CA SER A 15 50.16 14.32 -15.34
C SER A 15 49.67 13.55 -14.11
N LYS A 16 50.48 13.49 -13.05
CA LYS A 16 50.09 12.86 -11.77
C LYS A 16 48.90 13.55 -11.12
N LYS A 17 48.80 14.87 -11.21
CA LYS A 17 47.65 15.64 -10.72
C LYS A 17 46.37 15.31 -11.49
N LYS A 18 46.47 15.11 -12.81
CA LYS A 18 45.35 14.66 -13.65
C LYS A 18 44.89 13.25 -13.32
N GLU A 19 45.80 12.31 -13.08
CA GLU A 19 45.44 10.93 -12.69
C GLU A 19 44.66 10.91 -11.38
N LYS A 20 45.15 11.60 -10.35
CA LYS A 20 44.45 11.69 -9.05
C LYS A 20 43.07 12.32 -9.15
N ALA A 21 42.90 13.32 -10.03
CA ALA A 21 41.59 13.93 -10.27
C ALA A 21 40.61 12.94 -10.93
N LYS A 22 41.10 12.11 -11.86
CA LYS A 22 40.28 11.06 -12.49
C LYS A 22 39.87 9.96 -11.52
N GLU A 23 40.79 9.52 -10.65
CA GLU A 23 40.52 8.51 -9.63
C GLU A 23 39.45 8.98 -8.64
N LYS A 24 39.57 10.23 -8.16
CA LYS A 24 38.58 10.82 -7.26
C LYS A 24 37.20 10.93 -7.91
N GLN A 25 37.15 11.34 -9.18
CA GLN A 25 35.88 11.43 -9.89
C GLN A 25 35.26 10.04 -10.17
N LYS A 26 36.08 9.00 -10.36
CA LYS A 26 35.61 7.63 -10.49
C LYS A 26 35.03 7.11 -9.17
N SER A 27 35.69 7.35 -8.04
CA SER A 27 35.18 6.94 -6.72
C SER A 27 33.88 7.66 -6.35
N ASP A 28 33.75 8.96 -6.69
CA ASP A 28 32.53 9.73 -6.41
C ASP A 28 31.34 9.23 -7.24
N ASN A 29 31.59 8.78 -8.48
CA ASN A 29 30.57 8.21 -9.37
C ASN A 29 30.18 6.78 -8.99
N GLU A 30 31.13 5.95 -8.57
CA GLU A 30 30.88 4.59 -8.04
C GLU A 30 30.09 4.65 -6.72
N MET A 31 30.41 5.61 -5.85
CA MET A 31 29.68 5.83 -4.60
C MET A 31 28.26 6.37 -4.84
N SER A 32 28.06 7.21 -5.86
CA SER A 32 26.72 7.65 -6.29
C SER A 32 25.92 6.52 -6.94
N ALA A 33 26.55 5.66 -7.74
CA ALA A 33 25.89 4.51 -8.35
C ALA A 33 25.47 3.48 -7.30
N SER A 34 26.34 3.17 -6.33
CA SER A 34 26.01 2.26 -5.23
C SER A 34 24.89 2.81 -4.34
N SER A 35 24.84 4.13 -4.11
CA SER A 35 23.74 4.76 -3.37
C SER A 35 22.41 4.73 -4.14
N ALA A 36 22.44 4.75 -5.48
CA ALA A 36 21.25 4.68 -6.33
C ALA A 36 20.73 3.23 -6.51
N GLU A 37 21.60 2.23 -6.42
CA GLU A 37 21.16 0.82 -6.44
C GLU A 37 20.42 0.42 -5.16
N HIS A 38 20.77 1.03 -4.01
CA HIS A 38 20.06 0.85 -2.74
C HIS A 38 18.62 1.40 -2.74
N GLU A 39 18.24 2.24 -3.72
CA GLU A 39 16.89 2.79 -3.87
C GLU A 39 15.95 1.86 -4.66
N LYS A 40 16.50 0.94 -5.47
CA LYS A 40 15.69 0.05 -6.32
C LYS A 40 15.14 -1.19 -5.64
N GLU A 41 15.59 -1.49 -4.43
CA GLU A 41 14.95 -2.49 -3.59
C GLU A 41 13.77 -1.82 -2.84
N GLU A 42 12.72 -1.48 -3.59
CA GLU A 42 11.42 -1.13 -3.00
C GLU A 42 10.89 -2.36 -2.27
N ILE A 43 11.30 -2.50 -1.02
CA ILE A 43 10.64 -3.32 -0.03
C ILE A 43 9.20 -2.84 -0.03
N PHE A 44 8.27 -3.68 -0.52
CA PHE A 44 6.83 -3.51 -0.39
C PHE A 44 6.49 -3.39 1.09
N THR A 45 6.59 -2.16 1.59
CA THR A 45 6.45 -1.86 3.01
C THR A 45 4.94 -1.72 3.24
N PRO A 46 4.36 -2.40 4.24
CA PRO A 46 2.92 -2.36 4.50
C PRO A 46 2.39 -0.93 4.72
N GLU A 47 3.28 0.02 5.02
CA GLU A 47 3.02 1.44 5.18
C GLU A 47 2.52 2.09 3.88
N ILE A 48 3.12 1.76 2.73
CA ILE A 48 2.75 2.33 1.42
C ILE A 48 1.37 1.80 0.99
N LEU A 49 1.14 0.50 1.21
CA LEU A 49 -0.18 -0.11 1.01
C LEU A 49 -1.24 0.49 1.93
N ARG A 50 -0.89 0.72 3.20
CA ARG A 50 -1.82 1.29 4.18
C ARG A 50 -2.19 2.72 3.82
N GLU A 51 -1.26 3.47 3.21
CA GLU A 51 -1.53 4.79 2.66
C GLU A 51 -2.40 4.73 1.40
N TYR A 52 -2.19 3.74 0.53
CA TYR A 52 -3.00 3.54 -0.69
C TYR A 52 -4.42 3.03 -0.39
N ILE A 53 -4.58 2.16 0.61
CA ILE A 53 -5.87 1.61 1.06
C ILE A 53 -6.62 2.61 1.97
N ARG A 54 -5.94 3.65 2.47
CA ARG A 54 -6.58 4.69 3.26
C ARG A 54 -7.48 5.53 2.35
N ILE A 55 -8.75 5.17 2.31
CA ILE A 55 -9.80 5.94 1.62
C ILE A 55 -9.81 7.35 2.22
N ARG A 56 -9.22 8.29 1.50
CA ARG A 56 -8.99 9.67 1.96
C ARG A 56 -10.30 10.46 2.04
N SER A 57 -11.32 10.06 1.27
CA SER A 57 -12.60 10.74 1.26
C SER A 57 -13.55 10.15 2.30
N PRO A 58 -14.11 10.97 3.21
CA PRO A 58 -15.12 10.51 4.16
C PRO A 58 -16.41 10.06 3.44
N PHE A 59 -16.73 10.67 2.31
CA PHE A 59 -17.94 10.36 1.54
C PHE A 59 -17.91 8.93 0.95
N ALA A 60 -16.77 8.49 0.38
CA ALA A 60 -16.66 7.13 -0.15
C ALA A 60 -16.67 6.08 0.96
N ARG A 61 -16.10 6.39 2.13
CA ARG A 61 -16.17 5.50 3.31
C ARG A 61 -17.61 5.31 3.77
N ASN A 62 -18.36 6.41 3.91
CA ASN A 62 -19.76 6.36 4.31
C ASN A 62 -20.61 5.64 3.26
N LEU A 63 -20.40 5.91 1.96
CA LEU A 63 -21.12 5.23 0.88
C LEU A 63 -20.85 3.72 0.86
N LEU A 64 -19.59 3.29 1.01
CA LEU A 64 -19.23 1.87 1.05
C LEU A 64 -19.82 1.17 2.27
N THR A 65 -19.81 1.84 3.42
CA THR A 65 -20.44 1.30 4.64
C THR A 65 -21.96 1.16 4.49
N GLU A 66 -22.63 2.18 3.93
CA GLU A 66 -24.08 2.11 3.66
C GLU A 66 -24.44 1.05 2.63
N PHE A 67 -23.67 0.98 1.53
CA PHE A 67 -23.88 -0.02 0.49
C PHE A 67 -23.69 -1.44 1.04
N PHE A 68 -22.60 -1.67 1.78
CA PHE A 68 -22.31 -2.98 2.35
C PHE A 68 -23.29 -3.37 3.47
N GLY A 69 -23.70 -2.42 4.32
CA GLY A 69 -24.74 -2.62 5.34
C GLY A 69 -26.07 -3.01 4.71
N THR A 70 -26.50 -2.29 3.67
CA THR A 70 -27.74 -2.59 2.93
C THR A 70 -27.66 -3.92 2.19
N ALA A 71 -26.52 -4.24 1.58
CA ALA A 71 -26.32 -5.51 0.89
C ALA A 71 -26.38 -6.71 1.86
N MET A 72 -25.78 -6.60 3.05
CA MET A 72 -25.85 -7.63 4.09
C MET A 72 -27.26 -7.77 4.68
N LEU A 73 -27.95 -6.64 4.88
CA LEU A 73 -29.35 -6.62 5.33
C LEU A 73 -30.26 -7.36 4.35
N LEU A 74 -30.13 -7.07 3.05
CA LEU A 74 -30.87 -7.76 1.99
C LEU A 74 -30.48 -9.23 1.88
N PHE A 75 -29.18 -9.55 1.94
CA PHE A 75 -28.72 -10.94 1.82
C PHE A 75 -29.29 -11.83 2.92
N ILE A 76 -29.25 -11.39 4.18
CA ILE A 76 -29.78 -12.18 5.30
C ILE A 76 -31.31 -12.26 5.24
N GLY A 77 -32.00 -11.16 4.91
CA GLY A 77 -33.46 -11.15 4.76
C GLY A 77 -33.95 -12.05 3.63
N LEU A 78 -33.32 -12.00 2.46
CA LEU A 78 -33.66 -12.86 1.33
C LEU A 78 -33.30 -14.33 1.60
N SER A 79 -32.18 -14.59 2.25
CA SER A 79 -31.78 -15.95 2.63
C SER A 79 -32.77 -16.59 3.60
N THR A 80 -33.31 -15.83 4.57
CA THR A 80 -34.33 -16.34 5.49
C THR A 80 -35.65 -16.66 4.78
N ILE A 81 -36.09 -15.81 3.84
CA ILE A 81 -37.30 -16.05 3.03
C ILE A 81 -37.12 -17.25 2.10
N MET A 82 -35.94 -17.40 1.49
CA MET A 82 -35.64 -18.54 0.62
C MET A 82 -35.66 -19.86 1.40
N GLN A 83 -35.07 -19.88 2.59
CA GLN A 83 -35.11 -21.05 3.49
C GLN A 83 -36.53 -21.36 3.98
N PHE A 84 -37.36 -20.33 4.19
CA PHE A 84 -38.77 -20.49 4.53
C PHE A 84 -39.54 -21.21 3.42
N ILE A 85 -39.41 -20.73 2.17
CA ILE A 85 -40.07 -21.32 1.00
C ILE A 85 -39.63 -22.76 0.75
N LEU A 86 -38.34 -23.06 0.91
CA LEU A 86 -37.81 -24.39 0.60
C LEU A 86 -38.08 -25.43 1.70
N SER A 87 -38.36 -24.98 2.92
CA SER A 87 -38.56 -25.87 4.07
C SER A 87 -40.01 -26.31 4.26
N ASP A 88 -40.94 -25.89 3.40
CA ASP A 88 -42.36 -26.27 3.47
C ASP A 88 -42.95 -26.07 4.88
N GLU A 89 -42.55 -24.97 5.54
CA GLU A 89 -42.93 -24.60 6.92
C GLU A 89 -42.56 -25.63 8.01
N LYS A 90 -41.73 -26.64 7.68
CA LYS A 90 -41.47 -27.81 8.52
C LYS A 90 -40.36 -27.61 9.55
N LEU A 91 -39.49 -26.63 9.34
CA LEU A 91 -38.48 -26.20 10.30
C LEU A 91 -39.05 -25.06 11.16
N ASN A 92 -38.55 -24.86 12.39
CA ASN A 92 -39.01 -23.81 13.31
C ASN A 92 -38.78 -22.39 12.72
N THR A 93 -39.64 -21.96 11.79
CA THR A 93 -39.54 -20.73 11.00
C THR A 93 -39.67 -19.49 11.86
N TRP A 94 -40.45 -19.56 12.94
CA TRP A 94 -40.61 -18.44 13.88
C TRP A 94 -39.29 -18.01 14.53
N ILE A 95 -38.51 -18.94 15.07
CA ILE A 95 -37.22 -18.58 15.70
C ILE A 95 -36.19 -18.16 14.66
N GLN A 96 -36.23 -18.76 13.47
CA GLN A 96 -35.30 -18.47 12.39
C GLN A 96 -35.49 -17.06 11.82
N ILE A 97 -36.74 -16.60 11.67
CA ILE A 97 -37.05 -15.24 11.22
C ILE A 97 -36.57 -14.23 12.28
N ASN A 98 -36.91 -14.46 13.56
CA ASN A 98 -36.52 -13.55 14.65
C ASN A 98 -34.98 -13.42 14.78
N ILE A 99 -34.26 -14.54 14.71
CA ILE A 99 -32.79 -14.54 14.76
C ILE A 99 -32.18 -13.95 13.49
N GLY A 100 -32.74 -14.25 12.31
CA GLY A 100 -32.25 -13.72 11.03
C GLY A 100 -32.32 -12.20 10.97
N TRP A 101 -33.45 -11.61 11.34
CA TRP A 101 -33.59 -10.16 11.42
C TRP A 101 -32.72 -9.54 12.52
N GLY A 102 -32.62 -10.18 13.68
CA GLY A 102 -31.77 -9.72 14.78
C GLY A 102 -30.28 -9.66 14.40
N LEU A 103 -29.77 -10.71 13.74
CA LEU A 103 -28.40 -10.72 13.22
C LEU A 103 -28.19 -9.73 12.09
N ALA A 104 -29.16 -9.58 11.18
CA ALA A 104 -29.06 -8.63 10.06
C ALA A 104 -28.90 -7.18 10.56
N VAL A 105 -29.73 -6.77 11.53
CA VAL A 105 -29.63 -5.44 12.13
C VAL A 105 -28.35 -5.30 12.96
N GLY A 106 -27.97 -6.33 13.72
CA GLY A 106 -26.73 -6.32 14.51
C GLY A 106 -25.48 -6.13 13.64
N PHE A 107 -25.39 -6.82 12.51
CA PHE A 107 -24.31 -6.64 11.55
C PHE A 107 -24.37 -5.26 10.88
N CYS A 108 -25.55 -4.77 10.51
CA CYS A 108 -25.71 -3.44 9.91
C CYS A 108 -25.21 -2.34 10.84
N VAL A 109 -25.56 -2.39 12.13
CA VAL A 109 -25.10 -1.43 13.14
C VAL A 109 -23.59 -1.57 13.39
N TYR A 110 -23.08 -2.79 13.50
CA TYR A 110 -21.64 -3.02 13.70
C TYR A 110 -20.79 -2.44 12.56
N LEU A 111 -21.26 -2.59 11.32
CA LEU A 111 -20.60 -2.05 10.13
C LEU A 111 -20.67 -0.51 10.09
N GLY A 112 -21.80 0.07 10.50
CA GLY A 112 -21.99 1.52 10.60
C GLY A 112 -21.20 2.18 11.74
N ALA A 113 -20.99 1.47 12.85
CA ALA A 113 -20.50 2.04 14.11
C ALA A 113 -19.05 2.57 14.07
N LYS A 114 -18.22 2.15 13.11
CA LYS A 114 -16.84 2.65 12.97
C LYS A 114 -16.67 3.71 11.89
N THR A 115 -17.73 3.95 11.09
CA THR A 115 -17.69 4.87 9.96
C THR A 115 -18.46 6.16 10.24
N SER A 116 -19.51 6.11 11.08
CA SER A 116 -20.24 7.29 11.56
C SER A 116 -19.56 7.99 12.73
#